data_AF-A0A2E5W6H3-F1
#
_entry.id   AF-A0A2E5W6H3-F1
#
_cell.length_a   1.000
_cell.length_b   1.000
_cell.length_c   1.000
_cell.angle_alpha   90.00
_cell.angle_beta   90.00
_cell.angle_gamma   90.00
#
_symmetry.space_group_name_H-M   'P 1'
#
loop_
_entity.id
_entity.type
_entity.pdbx_description
1 polymer ?
#
loop_
_entity_poly.entity_id
_entity_poly.type
_entity_poly.pdbx_seq_one_letter_code
_entity_poly.pdbx_strand_id
1 'polypeptide(L)'
;MATFILSREDVERASLSSLFLMDKDSLQSSRTNTTEELIWYVQISANQDEMNDMDNYLGIADGATDGFDNEIDVLEPPPGPGNSIQVYFPHPEWENILGDNFSSDIRSEDDLADHMQVWDFVVVSTQDGEATLEFSLNNLPEVPIIMEDMETGDRTTIGDQDSLIFTVFADEERELRISIGDVTGPVIAQDGIPTGPAIYPSGTNVDITWSVNDGFLHDSTFVFNSLDGGESYQLLAELSSVVTSYEWMVPEVDSGVNHECMILIEAVDYASNSSASMSEHPFTIVGNTVQTEIYSGWTLWGAPIDPDVDSMHVNIGDDFDGYWDTFDYLDGGYTYDGFLTLGKGYWLGTDQ
;
A
#
# COMPACT_ATOMS: atom_id res chain seq x y z
N MET A 1 48.13 20.53 -2.08
CA MET A 1 49.21 20.14 -1.15
C MET A 1 48.95 20.89 0.15
N ALA A 2 48.28 20.23 1.11
CA ALA A 2 48.17 20.77 2.46
C ALA A 2 49.50 20.52 3.18
N THR A 3 50.11 21.57 3.72
CA THR A 3 51.32 21.44 4.54
C THR A 3 50.91 21.48 6.00
N PHE A 4 50.97 20.35 6.67
CA PHE A 4 50.84 20.30 8.13
C PHE A 4 52.12 20.85 8.75
N ILE A 5 52.07 22.11 9.19
CA ILE A 5 53.17 22.73 9.93
C ILE A 5 52.86 22.57 11.41
N LEU A 6 53.49 21.58 12.04
CA LEU A 6 53.51 21.48 13.50
C LEU A 6 54.34 22.65 14.05
N SER A 7 53.80 23.38 15.02
CA SER A 7 54.53 24.46 15.65
C SER A 7 55.71 23.89 16.45
N ARG A 8 56.72 24.72 16.73
CA ARG A 8 57.86 24.31 17.54
C ARG A 8 57.44 23.85 18.95
N GLU A 9 56.33 24.37 19.48
CA GLU A 9 55.75 23.94 20.76
C GLU A 9 55.16 22.53 20.68
N ASP A 10 54.55 22.14 19.54
CA ASP A 10 54.01 20.79 19.32
C ASP A 10 55.11 19.74 19.23
N VAL A 11 56.26 20.12 18.66
CA VAL A 11 57.44 19.25 18.54
C VAL A 11 58.15 19.08 19.88
N GLU A 12 58.21 20.12 20.72
CA GLU A 12 58.88 20.07 22.03
C GLU A 12 58.08 19.29 23.10
N ARG A 13 56.75 19.14 22.94
CA ARG A 13 55.93 18.24 23.77
C ARG A 13 56.15 16.75 23.48
N ALA A 14 56.66 16.41 22.29
CA ALA A 14 56.94 15.04 21.86
C ALA A 14 58.34 14.56 22.31
N SER A 15 58.58 14.44 23.62
CA SER A 15 59.87 13.98 24.16
C SER A 15 59.87 12.49 24.53
N LEU A 16 60.47 11.69 23.63
CA LEU A 16 61.23 10.43 23.83
C LEU A 16 60.54 9.13 24.32
N SER A 17 59.21 9.04 24.38
CA SER A 17 58.51 7.74 24.53
C SER A 17 57.25 7.55 23.67
N SER A 18 56.85 8.55 22.88
CA SER A 18 55.56 8.57 22.18
C SER A 18 55.74 8.82 20.68
N LEU A 19 56.42 7.91 19.99
CA LEU A 19 56.25 7.83 18.54
C LEU A 19 55.01 6.94 18.33
N PHE A 20 53.90 7.56 17.90
CA PHE A 20 52.59 6.93 17.66
C PHE A 20 51.76 6.48 18.88
N LEU A 21 51.55 7.37 19.84
CA LEU A 21 50.34 7.36 20.68
C LEU A 21 49.90 8.81 20.84
N MET A 22 48.92 9.20 20.02
CA MET A 22 48.20 10.47 20.21
C MET A 22 47.50 10.41 21.57
N ASP A 23 47.88 11.32 22.45
CA ASP A 23 47.23 11.54 23.74
C ASP A 23 45.84 12.13 23.48
N LYS A 24 44.79 11.41 23.91
CA LYS A 24 43.37 11.72 23.64
C LYS A 24 42.92 13.08 24.20
N ASP A 25 43.71 13.73 25.05
CA ASP A 25 43.28 14.91 25.81
C ASP A 25 43.78 16.27 25.28
N SER A 26 44.43 16.34 24.11
CA SER A 26 45.03 17.61 23.63
C SER A 26 44.57 18.16 22.27
N LEU A 27 43.55 17.56 21.64
CA LEU A 27 42.81 18.20 20.55
C LEU A 27 41.55 18.87 21.10
N GLN A 28 41.69 20.08 21.67
CA GLN A 28 40.67 21.11 21.45
C GLN A 28 41.02 21.86 20.17
N SER A 29 41.13 21.12 19.06
CA SER A 29 40.57 21.63 17.81
C SER A 29 39.07 21.67 18.05
N SER A 30 38.36 22.71 17.62
CA SER A 30 36.91 22.65 17.56
C SER A 30 36.51 21.42 16.74
N ARG A 31 36.24 20.30 17.42
CA ARG A 31 35.25 19.36 16.94
C ARG A 31 33.98 20.18 16.95
N THR A 32 33.63 20.76 15.81
CA THR A 32 32.22 20.90 15.51
C THR A 32 31.71 19.46 15.63
N ASN A 33 30.98 19.17 16.70
CA ASN A 33 30.15 17.97 16.69
C ASN A 33 29.21 18.21 15.52
N THR A 34 29.41 17.53 14.39
CA THR A 34 28.63 17.69 13.16
C THR A 34 27.13 17.56 13.45
N THR A 35 26.76 16.85 14.52
CA THR A 35 25.39 16.67 15.01
C THR A 35 24.80 17.86 15.79
N GLU A 36 25.61 18.80 16.29
CA GLU A 36 25.10 19.99 17.03
C GLU A 36 24.44 21.02 16.10
N GLU A 37 24.69 20.94 14.80
CA GLU A 37 24.12 21.81 13.77
C GLU A 37 22.89 21.18 13.09
N LEU A 38 22.60 19.90 13.36
CA LEU A 38 21.46 19.19 12.80
C LEU A 38 20.18 19.53 13.57
N ILE A 39 19.09 19.74 12.84
CA ILE A 39 17.76 19.99 13.41
C ILE A 39 17.22 18.67 13.97
N TRP A 40 17.25 17.62 13.16
CA TRP A 40 17.03 16.24 13.57
C TRP A 40 17.92 15.31 12.75
N TYR A 41 18.19 14.13 13.29
CA TYR A 41 18.93 13.09 12.59
C TYR A 41 18.62 11.69 13.14
N VAL A 42 18.91 10.69 12.31
CA VAL A 42 18.97 9.28 12.69
C VAL A 42 20.43 8.84 12.57
N GLN A 43 20.98 8.31 13.67
CA GLN A 43 22.26 7.62 13.64
C GLN A 43 22.02 6.14 13.36
N ILE A 44 22.78 5.60 12.40
CA ILE A 44 22.82 4.18 12.06
C ILE A 44 24.17 3.62 12.54
N SER A 45 24.13 2.59 13.38
CA SER A 45 25.33 1.91 13.85
C SER A 45 25.30 0.44 13.44
N ALA A 46 26.29 -0.01 12.68
CA ALA A 46 26.47 -1.39 12.27
C ALA A 46 27.45 -2.13 13.17
N ASN A 47 27.10 -3.35 13.56
CA ASN A 47 27.94 -4.26 14.32
C ASN A 47 27.90 -5.65 13.70
N GLN A 48 29.07 -6.29 13.57
CA GLN A 48 29.20 -7.69 13.20
C GLN A 48 30.44 -8.27 13.89
N ASP A 49 30.21 -9.16 14.86
CA ASP A 49 31.26 -9.73 15.71
C ASP A 49 32.15 -8.64 16.36
N GLU A 50 33.43 -8.52 15.97
CA GLU A 50 34.37 -7.50 16.45
C GLU A 50 34.44 -6.26 15.53
N MET A 51 33.76 -6.30 14.38
CA MET A 51 33.69 -5.21 13.40
C MET A 51 32.52 -4.28 13.75
N ASN A 52 32.74 -2.98 13.58
CA ASN A 52 31.70 -1.98 13.78
C ASN A 52 31.94 -0.79 12.88
N ASP A 53 30.84 -0.13 12.57
CA ASP A 53 30.80 1.17 11.94
C ASP A 53 29.67 1.98 12.56
N MET A 54 30.03 2.99 13.35
CA MET A 54 29.14 3.56 14.37
C MET A 54 28.61 4.95 14.02
N ASP A 55 29.33 5.68 13.18
CA ASP A 55 29.15 7.13 13.02
C ASP A 55 28.54 7.45 11.65
N ASN A 56 27.37 6.86 11.37
CA ASN A 56 26.61 7.09 10.14
C ASN A 56 25.33 7.86 10.42
N TYR A 57 25.06 8.92 9.65
CA TYR A 57 24.00 9.86 9.94
C TYR A 57 23.20 10.21 8.69
N LEU A 58 21.87 10.11 8.80
CA LEU A 58 20.96 10.81 7.90
C LEU A 58 20.21 11.86 8.71
N GLY A 59 19.85 12.98 8.09
CA GLY A 59 19.14 14.03 8.80
C GLY A 59 18.96 15.29 7.99
N ILE A 60 18.59 16.36 8.69
CA ILE A 60 18.46 17.70 8.10
C ILE A 60 19.13 18.75 8.98
N ALA A 61 19.54 19.86 8.36
CA ALA A 61 20.14 21.00 9.04
C ALA A 61 19.65 22.34 8.46
N ASP A 62 19.77 23.41 9.24
CA ASP A 62 19.44 24.77 8.78
C ASP A 62 20.40 25.17 7.66
N GLY A 63 19.85 25.45 6.47
CA GLY A 63 20.62 25.85 5.30
C GLY A 63 21.31 24.72 4.53
N ALA A 64 21.06 23.46 4.88
CA ALA A 64 21.46 22.30 4.07
C ALA A 64 20.71 22.27 2.73
N THR A 65 21.27 21.54 1.77
CA THR A 65 20.73 21.30 0.44
C THR A 65 20.60 19.81 0.18
N ASP A 66 19.89 19.42 -0.88
CA ASP A 66 19.82 18.00 -1.27
C ASP A 66 21.03 17.56 -2.12
N GLY A 67 22.06 18.41 -2.21
CA GLY A 67 23.34 18.12 -2.85
C GLY A 67 24.48 18.23 -1.85
N PHE A 68 25.71 17.94 -2.29
CA PHE A 68 26.87 17.94 -1.40
C PHE A 68 27.13 19.28 -0.69
N ASP A 69 27.07 19.26 0.63
CA ASP A 69 27.38 20.31 1.57
C ASP A 69 28.65 19.99 2.39
N ASN A 70 29.78 20.59 1.98
CA ASN A 70 31.12 20.29 2.49
C ASN A 70 31.32 20.43 4.01
N GLU A 71 30.43 21.11 4.74
CA GLU A 71 30.55 21.31 6.19
C GLU A 71 29.83 20.21 7.00
N ILE A 72 28.84 19.54 6.41
CA ILE A 72 27.91 18.63 7.11
C ILE A 72 27.86 17.22 6.50
N ASP A 73 28.07 17.09 5.19
CA ASP A 73 28.23 15.79 4.55
C ASP A 73 29.65 15.28 4.75
N VAL A 74 29.75 14.08 5.31
CA VAL A 74 31.02 13.46 5.69
C VAL A 74 31.29 12.30 4.77
N LEU A 75 32.44 12.33 4.09
CA LEU A 75 32.88 11.22 3.25
C LEU A 75 33.07 9.94 4.08
N GLU A 76 32.69 8.81 3.51
CA GLU A 76 32.95 7.50 4.09
C GLU A 76 34.46 7.21 4.01
N PRO A 77 35.12 6.90 5.14
CA PRO A 77 36.53 6.52 5.11
C PRO A 77 36.74 5.22 4.31
N PRO A 78 37.95 4.99 3.77
CA PRO A 78 38.29 3.70 3.20
C PRO A 78 38.11 2.56 4.22
N PRO A 79 37.78 1.34 3.77
CA PRO A 79 37.64 0.19 4.66
C PRO A 79 38.84 0.02 5.58
N GLY A 80 38.56 -0.37 6.82
CA GLY A 80 39.59 -0.60 7.84
C GLY A 80 40.62 -1.65 7.41
N PRO A 81 41.84 -1.65 7.98
CA PRO A 81 42.83 -2.67 7.67
C PRO A 81 42.36 -4.04 8.19
N GLY A 82 42.02 -4.96 7.29
CA GLY A 82 41.56 -6.30 7.63
C GLY A 82 40.08 -6.48 7.29
N ASN A 83 39.34 -7.12 8.18
CA ASN A 83 37.89 -7.27 8.02
C ASN A 83 37.18 -6.02 8.55
N SER A 84 36.17 -5.58 7.84
CA SER A 84 35.30 -4.46 8.20
C SER A 84 33.85 -4.75 7.82
N ILE A 85 32.97 -4.00 8.47
CA ILE A 85 31.60 -3.71 8.05
C ILE A 85 31.55 -2.19 7.82
N GLN A 86 30.81 -1.74 6.81
CA GLN A 86 30.61 -0.32 6.51
C GLN A 86 29.14 -0.08 6.18
N VAL A 87 28.65 1.08 6.59
CA VAL A 87 27.37 1.67 6.18
C VAL A 87 27.70 2.97 5.47
N TYR A 88 27.11 3.21 4.31
CA TYR A 88 27.34 4.47 3.61
C TYR A 88 26.18 4.86 2.70
N PHE A 89 26.08 6.15 2.42
CA PHE A 89 25.14 6.76 1.48
C PHE A 89 25.87 7.01 0.14
N PRO A 90 25.50 6.31 -0.95
CA PRO A 90 26.12 6.49 -2.25
C PRO A 90 25.55 7.71 -3.00
N HIS A 91 26.43 8.65 -3.38
CA HIS A 91 26.14 9.87 -4.13
C HIS A 91 27.16 10.14 -5.26
N PRO A 92 27.23 9.29 -6.31
CA PRO A 92 28.12 9.52 -7.45
C PRO A 92 27.84 10.83 -8.21
N GLU A 93 26.61 11.34 -8.12
CA GLU A 93 26.18 12.61 -8.71
C GLU A 93 26.78 13.84 -8.03
N TRP A 94 27.32 13.71 -6.82
CA TRP A 94 28.03 14.80 -6.15
C TRP A 94 29.43 15.06 -6.72
N GLU A 95 29.94 14.14 -7.56
CA GLU A 95 31.23 14.23 -8.26
C GLU A 95 32.41 14.60 -7.33
N ASN A 96 32.38 14.12 -6.08
CA ASN A 96 33.40 14.45 -5.10
C ASN A 96 34.72 13.72 -5.43
N ILE A 97 35.81 14.47 -5.51
CA ILE A 97 37.12 13.95 -5.92
C ILE A 97 37.69 12.86 -5.00
N LEU A 98 37.18 12.76 -3.77
CA LEU A 98 37.66 11.80 -2.78
C LEU A 98 36.87 10.50 -2.75
N GLY A 99 35.70 10.44 -3.41
CA GLY A 99 34.86 9.25 -3.48
C GLY A 99 33.38 9.60 -3.56
N ASP A 100 32.57 8.59 -3.84
CA ASP A 100 31.13 8.71 -4.03
C ASP A 100 30.31 8.33 -2.78
N ASN A 101 30.97 7.85 -1.72
CA ASN A 101 30.30 7.29 -0.54
C ASN A 101 30.47 8.23 0.66
N PHE A 102 29.40 8.37 1.44
CA PHE A 102 29.32 9.29 2.57
C PHE A 102 28.86 8.55 3.83
N SER A 103 29.45 8.85 4.98
CA SER A 103 28.95 8.45 6.30
C SER A 103 27.85 9.39 6.78
N SER A 104 27.70 10.58 6.19
CA SER A 104 26.61 11.49 6.51
C SER A 104 25.99 12.07 5.25
N ASP A 105 24.66 11.93 5.10
CA ASP A 105 23.81 12.55 4.07
C ASP A 105 22.79 13.46 4.77
N ILE A 106 23.07 14.77 4.77
CA ILE A 106 22.25 15.78 5.44
C ILE A 106 21.53 16.64 4.42
N ARG A 107 20.20 16.66 4.48
CA ARG A 107 19.35 17.28 3.46
C ARG A 107 18.67 18.56 3.92
N SER A 108 18.05 19.24 2.96
CA SER A 108 17.24 20.43 3.25
C SER A 108 15.98 20.10 4.07
N GLU A 109 15.45 21.09 4.78
CA GLU A 109 14.19 20.93 5.51
C GLU A 109 13.01 20.70 4.57
N ASP A 110 12.12 19.77 4.92
CA ASP A 110 10.90 19.48 4.18
C ASP A 110 9.68 19.28 5.10
N ASP A 111 8.47 19.44 4.54
CA ASP A 111 7.22 19.24 5.26
C ASP A 111 6.83 17.76 5.25
N LEU A 112 7.13 17.07 6.35
CA LEU A 112 6.90 15.64 6.52
C LEU A 112 5.43 15.26 6.81
N ALA A 113 4.49 16.20 6.70
CA ALA A 113 3.08 15.93 7.01
C ALA A 113 2.38 15.03 5.97
N ASP A 114 2.64 15.28 4.69
CA ASP A 114 2.03 14.61 3.52
C ASP A 114 3.13 14.28 2.49
N HIS A 115 4.38 14.14 2.93
CA HIS A 115 5.51 13.82 2.09
C HIS A 115 6.52 13.01 2.89
N MET A 116 7.33 12.20 2.20
CA MET A 116 8.44 11.49 2.82
C MET A 116 9.77 11.92 2.22
N GLN A 117 10.75 12.19 3.08
CA GLN A 117 12.15 12.25 2.67
C GLN A 117 12.76 10.84 2.70
N VAL A 118 13.60 10.53 1.70
CA VAL A 118 14.05 9.16 1.41
C VAL A 118 15.56 9.07 1.29
N TRP A 119 16.20 8.26 2.12
CA TRP A 119 17.64 7.97 2.08
C TRP A 119 17.89 6.53 1.65
N ASP A 120 18.66 6.37 0.58
CA ASP A 120 19.20 5.07 0.17
C ASP A 120 20.60 4.92 0.76
N PHE A 121 20.88 3.76 1.35
CA PHE A 121 22.17 3.46 1.94
C PHE A 121 22.55 2.00 1.72
N VAL A 122 23.83 1.72 1.85
CA VAL A 122 24.41 0.41 1.59
C VAL A 122 25.09 -0.11 2.83
N VAL A 123 24.89 -1.39 3.13
CA VAL A 123 25.68 -2.14 4.10
C VAL A 123 26.54 -3.15 3.36
N VAL A 124 27.85 -3.11 3.58
CA VAL A 124 28.79 -4.09 3.02
C VAL A 124 29.69 -4.64 4.12
N SER A 125 29.89 -5.96 4.10
CA SER A 125 30.81 -6.64 5.00
C SER A 125 31.82 -7.45 4.23
N THR A 126 33.04 -7.50 4.74
CA THR A 126 34.10 -8.38 4.23
C THR A 126 33.93 -9.85 4.65
N GLN A 127 32.90 -10.19 5.43
CA GLN A 127 32.64 -11.54 5.92
C GLN A 127 31.15 -11.92 5.91
N ASP A 128 30.89 -13.20 5.63
CA ASP A 128 29.58 -13.82 5.86
C ASP A 128 29.23 -13.81 7.35
N GLY A 129 27.97 -13.55 7.69
CA GLY A 129 27.50 -13.66 9.08
C GLY A 129 26.23 -12.86 9.34
N GLU A 130 25.84 -12.79 10.61
CA GLU A 130 24.75 -11.91 11.05
C GLU A 130 25.32 -10.53 11.39
N ALA A 131 24.77 -9.48 10.78
CA ALA A 131 25.04 -8.10 11.12
C ALA A 131 23.82 -7.49 11.83
N THR A 132 24.08 -6.55 12.72
CA THR A 132 23.06 -5.78 13.44
C THR A 132 23.21 -4.31 13.07
N LEU A 133 22.12 -3.68 12.63
CA LEU A 133 21.98 -2.24 12.60
C LEU A 133 21.22 -1.78 13.83
N GLU A 134 21.69 -0.73 14.49
CA GLU A 134 21.02 -0.05 15.60
C GLU A 134 20.69 1.38 15.16
N PHE A 135 19.50 1.86 15.52
CA PHE A 135 18.98 3.17 15.14
C PHE A 135 18.78 4.06 16.36
N SER A 136 19.34 5.27 16.32
CA SER A 136 19.20 6.26 17.39
C SER A 136 18.64 7.56 16.84
N LEU A 137 17.44 7.92 17.29
CA LEU A 137 16.66 9.03 16.73
C LEU A 137 16.84 10.26 17.60
N ASN A 138 17.21 11.39 16.99
CA ASN A 138 17.51 12.62 17.72
C ASN A 138 16.68 13.77 17.17
N ASN A 139 15.83 14.35 18.03
CA ASN A 139 14.94 15.48 17.73
C ASN A 139 13.99 15.28 16.53
N LEU A 140 13.80 14.03 16.07
CA LEU A 140 12.89 13.71 14.98
C LEU A 140 11.44 14.05 15.38
N PRO A 141 10.63 14.68 14.50
CA PRO A 141 9.19 14.78 14.72
C PRO A 141 8.52 13.40 14.81
N GLU A 142 7.33 13.35 15.42
CA GLU A 142 6.53 12.12 15.52
C GLU A 142 5.86 11.80 14.18
N VAL A 143 6.63 11.21 13.28
CA VAL A 143 6.22 10.77 11.94
C VAL A 143 6.70 9.33 11.68
N PRO A 144 6.08 8.60 10.74
CA PRO A 144 6.54 7.28 10.33
C PRO A 144 8.00 7.29 9.85
N ILE A 145 8.71 6.21 10.18
CA ILE A 145 10.05 5.90 9.71
C ILE A 145 10.00 4.47 9.22
N ILE A 146 10.22 4.28 7.94
CA ILE A 146 10.04 2.99 7.28
C ILE A 146 11.37 2.61 6.66
N MET A 147 11.87 1.45 7.07
CA MET A 147 13.02 0.81 6.46
C MET A 147 12.53 -0.23 5.45
N GLU A 148 13.06 -0.17 4.24
CA GLU A 148 12.76 -1.08 3.14
C GLU A 148 14.04 -1.79 2.69
N ASP A 149 13.99 -3.12 2.62
CA ASP A 149 15.04 -3.91 1.96
C ASP A 149 14.80 -3.87 0.45
N MET A 150 15.73 -3.31 -0.31
CA MET A 150 15.54 -3.06 -1.74
C MET A 150 15.63 -4.34 -2.58
N GLU A 151 16.15 -5.44 -2.02
CA GLU A 151 16.19 -6.74 -2.69
C GLU A 151 14.86 -7.49 -2.53
N THR A 152 14.26 -7.47 -1.33
CA THR A 152 13.03 -8.21 -1.05
C THR A 152 11.75 -7.38 -1.19
N GLY A 153 11.85 -6.06 -1.06
CA GLY A 153 10.72 -5.14 -0.92
C GLY A 153 10.04 -5.19 0.45
N ASP A 154 10.63 -5.89 1.43
CA ASP A 154 10.07 -5.99 2.78
C ASP A 154 10.23 -4.65 3.51
N ARG A 155 9.14 -4.18 4.13
CA ARG A 155 9.09 -2.93 4.89
C ARG A 155 8.91 -3.18 6.37
N THR A 156 9.65 -2.45 7.18
CA THR A 156 9.54 -2.48 8.65
C THR A 156 9.58 -1.05 9.21
N THR A 157 8.69 -0.76 10.16
CA THR A 157 8.75 0.51 10.90
C THR A 157 9.89 0.48 11.92
N ILE A 158 10.67 1.56 11.98
CA ILE A 158 11.80 1.71 12.91
C ILE A 158 11.48 2.80 13.94
N GLY A 159 11.76 2.53 15.21
CA GLY A 159 11.69 3.48 16.32
C GLY A 159 13.03 3.81 16.95
N ASP A 160 13.00 4.58 18.04
CA ASP A 160 14.21 4.93 18.79
C ASP A 160 14.78 3.72 19.54
N GLN A 161 16.08 3.50 19.38
CA GLN A 161 16.84 2.36 19.92
C GLN A 161 16.40 1.00 19.37
N ASP A 162 15.71 0.98 18.22
CA ASP A 162 15.40 -0.26 17.52
C ASP A 162 16.65 -0.83 16.84
N SER A 163 16.59 -2.12 16.55
CA SER A 163 17.66 -2.84 15.87
C SER A 163 17.13 -3.78 14.81
N LEU A 164 17.84 -3.87 13.68
CA LEU A 164 17.59 -4.84 12.61
C LEU A 164 18.74 -5.85 12.57
N ILE A 165 18.42 -7.14 12.56
CA ILE A 165 19.40 -8.22 12.39
C ILE A 165 19.14 -8.90 11.04
N PHE A 166 20.19 -9.06 10.25
CA PHE A 166 20.12 -9.75 8.96
C PHE A 166 21.44 -10.44 8.60
N THR A 167 21.37 -11.39 7.69
CA THR A 167 22.56 -12.08 7.18
C THR A 167 23.22 -11.24 6.10
N VAL A 168 24.52 -10.98 6.23
CA VAL A 168 25.38 -10.41 5.18
C VAL A 168 26.23 -11.51 4.55
N PHE A 169 26.61 -11.29 3.29
CA PHE A 169 27.54 -12.13 2.54
C PHE A 169 28.78 -11.30 2.19
N ALA A 170 29.95 -11.94 2.22
CA ALA A 170 31.23 -11.27 2.04
C ALA A 170 31.30 -10.55 0.68
N ASP A 171 31.62 -9.27 0.74
CA ASP A 171 31.77 -8.34 -0.37
C ASP A 171 30.50 -8.15 -1.23
N GLU A 172 29.33 -8.53 -0.70
CA GLU A 172 28.02 -8.24 -1.32
C GLU A 172 27.38 -7.03 -0.66
N GLU A 173 26.90 -6.09 -1.49
CA GLU A 173 26.22 -4.89 -1.06
C GLU A 173 24.76 -5.18 -0.74
N ARG A 174 24.30 -4.71 0.42
CA ARG A 174 22.89 -4.73 0.81
C ARG A 174 22.34 -3.32 0.76
N GLU A 175 21.52 -3.07 -0.25
CA GLU A 175 20.82 -1.79 -0.47
C GLU A 175 19.58 -1.72 0.42
N LEU A 176 19.53 -0.71 1.27
CA LEU A 176 18.43 -0.43 2.18
C LEU A 176 17.96 1.01 1.98
N ARG A 177 16.69 1.25 2.26
CA ARG A 177 16.07 2.58 2.18
C ARG A 177 15.43 2.95 3.50
N ILE A 178 15.62 4.18 3.95
CA ILE A 178 14.85 4.79 5.04
C ILE A 178 14.00 5.92 4.47
N SER A 179 12.68 5.81 4.63
CA SER A 179 11.69 6.83 4.28
C SER A 179 11.10 7.41 5.56
N ILE A 180 11.12 8.74 5.73
CA ILE A 180 10.67 9.44 6.94
C ILE A 180 9.61 10.47 6.56
N GLY A 181 8.45 10.42 7.20
CA GLY A 181 7.37 11.37 7.00
C GLY A 181 6.03 10.70 6.69
N ASP A 182 5.14 11.49 6.11
CA ASP A 182 3.79 11.15 5.68
C ASP A 182 2.88 10.55 6.77
N VAL A 183 2.02 11.40 7.32
CA VAL A 183 1.02 11.03 8.35
C VAL A 183 -0.41 11.09 7.82
N THR A 184 -0.60 11.28 6.52
CA THR A 184 -1.91 11.47 5.91
C THR A 184 -2.22 10.36 4.94
N GLY A 185 -3.43 9.82 5.02
CA GLY A 185 -3.88 8.84 4.04
C GLY A 185 -4.11 9.44 2.66
N PRO A 186 -4.10 8.59 1.62
CA PRO A 186 -4.26 9.04 0.25
C PRO A 186 -5.64 9.66 0.02
N VAL A 187 -5.80 10.47 -1.01
CA VAL A 187 -7.07 11.06 -1.42
C VAL A 187 -7.67 10.28 -2.59
N ILE A 188 -8.85 9.70 -2.39
CA ILE A 188 -9.59 8.96 -3.41
C ILE A 188 -10.65 9.86 -4.06
N ALA A 189 -10.63 9.98 -5.39
CA ALA A 189 -11.71 10.61 -6.15
C ALA A 189 -12.70 9.56 -6.70
N GLN A 190 -14.00 9.87 -6.56
CA GLN A 190 -15.09 9.00 -7.03
C GLN A 190 -15.40 9.28 -8.51
N ASP A 191 -14.76 8.54 -9.40
CA ASP A 191 -14.97 8.72 -10.84
C ASP A 191 -16.08 7.81 -11.40
N GLY A 192 -16.29 6.63 -10.82
CA GLY A 192 -17.31 5.68 -11.26
C GLY A 192 -17.72 4.66 -10.20
N ILE A 193 -17.77 5.05 -8.92
CA ILE A 193 -18.32 4.18 -7.87
C ILE A 193 -19.85 4.09 -8.05
N PRO A 194 -20.43 2.88 -8.16
CA PRO A 194 -21.88 2.70 -8.20
C PRO A 194 -22.57 3.39 -7.03
N THR A 195 -23.61 4.18 -7.31
CA THR A 195 -24.36 4.88 -6.26
C THR A 195 -25.82 5.07 -6.60
N GLY A 196 -26.66 5.15 -5.57
CA GLY A 196 -28.09 5.37 -5.69
C GLY A 196 -28.42 6.68 -6.43
N PRO A 197 -29.52 6.73 -7.20
CA PRO A 197 -30.58 5.72 -7.32
C PRO A 197 -30.37 4.71 -8.47
N ALA A 198 -29.12 4.31 -8.76
CA ALA A 198 -28.85 3.34 -9.81
C ALA A 198 -29.48 1.96 -9.54
N ILE A 199 -29.79 1.24 -10.63
CA ILE A 199 -30.33 -0.12 -10.62
C ILE A 199 -29.44 -0.97 -11.52
N TYR A 200 -28.91 -2.07 -11.00
CA TYR A 200 -28.07 -3.02 -11.72
C TYR A 200 -28.73 -4.40 -11.78
N PRO A 201 -28.85 -5.02 -12.96
CA PRO A 201 -29.31 -6.41 -13.05
C PRO A 201 -28.25 -7.38 -12.53
N SER A 202 -28.68 -8.40 -11.78
CA SER A 202 -27.82 -9.51 -11.36
C SER A 202 -27.15 -10.20 -12.55
N GLY A 203 -25.89 -10.63 -12.33
CA GLY A 203 -25.08 -11.32 -13.32
C GLY A 203 -24.48 -10.41 -14.40
N THR A 204 -24.68 -9.09 -14.31
CA THR A 204 -24.03 -8.12 -15.22
C THR A 204 -22.69 -7.66 -14.68
N ASN A 205 -21.80 -7.24 -15.59
CA ASN A 205 -20.53 -6.62 -15.23
C ASN A 205 -20.68 -5.09 -15.20
N VAL A 206 -20.11 -4.47 -14.18
CA VAL A 206 -20.10 -3.03 -13.97
C VAL A 206 -18.66 -2.60 -13.70
N ASP A 207 -18.15 -1.66 -14.50
CA ASP A 207 -16.84 -1.09 -14.26
C ASP A 207 -16.90 -0.09 -13.10
N ILE A 208 -16.13 -0.36 -12.05
CA ILE A 208 -15.89 0.54 -10.94
C ILE A 208 -14.57 1.26 -11.24
N THR A 209 -14.56 2.58 -11.20
CA THR A 209 -13.36 3.39 -11.47
C THR A 209 -13.14 4.43 -10.39
N TRP A 210 -11.87 4.71 -10.10
CA TRP A 210 -11.43 5.67 -9.10
C TRP A 210 -10.08 6.25 -9.51
N SER A 211 -9.68 7.33 -8.87
CA SER A 211 -8.30 7.81 -8.90
C SER A 211 -7.81 8.05 -7.47
N VAL A 212 -6.53 7.79 -7.25
CA VAL A 212 -5.86 7.97 -5.96
C VAL A 212 -4.75 8.99 -6.15
N ASN A 213 -4.66 9.95 -5.24
CA ASN A 213 -3.57 10.91 -5.17
C ASN A 213 -3.02 10.90 -3.75
N ASP A 214 -1.71 10.90 -3.62
CA ASP A 214 -1.00 10.84 -2.36
C ASP A 214 0.23 11.74 -2.46
N GLY A 215 0.63 12.35 -1.35
CA GLY A 215 1.75 13.28 -1.36
C GLY A 215 3.13 12.58 -1.42
N PHE A 216 3.19 11.27 -1.19
CA PHE A 216 4.36 10.45 -1.47
C PHE A 216 4.07 9.32 -2.48
N LEU A 217 3.44 8.22 -2.04
CA LEU A 217 3.23 7.03 -2.88
C LEU A 217 1.98 6.26 -2.44
N HIS A 218 1.05 6.08 -3.38
CA HIS A 218 -0.01 5.09 -3.27
C HIS A 218 0.57 3.67 -3.40
N ASP A 219 0.20 2.77 -2.50
CA ASP A 219 0.69 1.39 -2.46
C ASP A 219 -0.33 0.37 -2.99
N SER A 220 -1.54 0.36 -2.43
CA SER A 220 -2.55 -0.64 -2.75
C SER A 220 -3.99 -0.11 -2.66
N THR A 221 -4.91 -0.78 -3.37
CA THR A 221 -6.36 -0.49 -3.32
C THR A 221 -7.15 -1.76 -3.08
N PHE A 222 -8.18 -1.65 -2.25
CA PHE A 222 -9.11 -2.71 -1.90
C PHE A 222 -10.52 -2.31 -2.34
N VAL A 223 -11.20 -3.24 -3.00
CA VAL A 223 -12.59 -3.05 -3.44
C VAL A 223 -13.48 -3.96 -2.63
N PHE A 224 -14.55 -3.40 -2.07
CA PHE A 224 -15.51 -4.12 -1.26
C PHE A 224 -16.95 -3.92 -1.75
N ASN A 225 -17.80 -4.90 -1.47
CA ASN A 225 -19.25 -4.75 -1.59
C ASN A 225 -19.96 -4.95 -0.25
N SER A 226 -21.04 -4.23 -0.06
CA SER A 226 -22.03 -4.48 0.99
C SER A 226 -23.38 -4.79 0.32
N LEU A 227 -24.13 -5.70 0.94
CA LEU A 227 -25.50 -6.07 0.55
C LEU A 227 -26.52 -5.78 1.65
N ASP A 228 -26.09 -5.09 2.71
CA ASP A 228 -26.83 -4.84 3.96
C ASP A 228 -26.75 -3.36 4.39
N GLY A 229 -26.57 -2.45 3.42
CA GLY A 229 -26.66 -1.01 3.65
C GLY A 229 -25.41 -0.40 4.28
N GLY A 230 -24.27 -1.09 4.14
CA GLY A 230 -22.99 -0.70 4.71
C GLY A 230 -22.76 -1.19 6.14
N GLU A 231 -23.61 -2.07 6.68
CA GLU A 231 -23.40 -2.69 8.00
C GLU A 231 -22.21 -3.67 7.96
N SER A 232 -22.02 -4.38 6.85
CA SER A 232 -20.84 -5.22 6.60
C SER A 232 -20.35 -5.13 5.16
N TYR A 233 -19.03 -5.31 5.00
CA TYR A 233 -18.34 -5.27 3.71
C TYR A 233 -17.58 -6.56 3.47
N GLN A 234 -17.77 -7.13 2.28
CA GLN A 234 -17.01 -8.27 1.78
C GLN A 234 -15.96 -7.79 0.79
N LEU A 235 -14.72 -8.28 0.93
CA LEU A 235 -13.64 -8.01 0.01
C LEU A 235 -13.90 -8.68 -1.36
N LEU A 236 -13.84 -7.88 -2.41
CA LEU A 236 -13.94 -8.31 -3.81
C LEU A 236 -12.58 -8.44 -4.47
N ALA A 237 -11.67 -7.49 -4.22
CA ALA A 237 -10.34 -7.47 -4.84
C ALA A 237 -9.31 -6.71 -4.02
N GLU A 238 -8.06 -7.16 -4.11
CA GLU A 238 -6.85 -6.47 -3.68
C GLU A 238 -6.04 -6.14 -4.94
N LEU A 239 -5.69 -4.87 -5.13
CA LEU A 239 -5.14 -4.34 -6.37
C LEU A 239 -3.89 -3.50 -6.07
N SER A 240 -2.92 -3.52 -6.99
CA SER A 240 -1.73 -2.68 -6.88
C SER A 240 -2.03 -1.22 -7.20
N SER A 241 -1.13 -0.30 -6.81
CA SER A 241 -1.31 1.15 -6.98
C SER A 241 -1.53 1.64 -8.41
N VAL A 242 -1.08 0.89 -9.42
CA VAL A 242 -1.26 1.26 -10.82
C VAL A 242 -2.66 0.95 -11.37
N VAL A 243 -3.48 0.18 -10.63
CA VAL A 243 -4.81 -0.22 -11.07
C VAL A 243 -5.85 0.77 -10.56
N THR A 244 -6.60 1.36 -11.49
CA THR A 244 -7.60 2.40 -11.22
C THR A 244 -9.03 1.98 -11.59
N SER A 245 -9.24 0.69 -11.84
CA SER A 245 -10.53 0.15 -12.24
C SER A 245 -10.69 -1.32 -11.87
N TYR A 246 -11.93 -1.73 -11.58
CA TYR A 246 -12.30 -3.11 -11.32
C TYR A 246 -13.62 -3.46 -12.00
N GLU A 247 -13.64 -4.54 -12.80
CA GLU A 247 -14.86 -5.07 -13.40
C GLU A 247 -15.61 -5.90 -12.35
N TRP A 248 -16.66 -5.33 -11.77
CA TRP A 248 -17.47 -5.95 -10.74
C TRP A 248 -18.61 -6.78 -11.34
N MET A 249 -18.66 -8.06 -10.99
CA MET A 249 -19.80 -8.91 -11.31
C MET A 249 -20.91 -8.72 -10.27
N VAL A 250 -22.05 -8.17 -10.70
CA VAL A 250 -23.20 -7.92 -9.82
C VAL A 250 -23.73 -9.26 -9.31
N PRO A 251 -23.80 -9.47 -7.98
CA PRO A 251 -24.20 -10.74 -7.41
C PRO A 251 -25.65 -11.12 -7.77
N GLU A 252 -25.90 -12.43 -7.81
CA GLU A 252 -27.24 -12.97 -7.97
C GLU A 252 -28.08 -12.69 -6.73
N VAL A 253 -29.33 -12.26 -6.94
CA VAL A 253 -30.34 -12.18 -5.88
C VAL A 253 -31.47 -13.15 -6.23
N ASP A 254 -31.59 -14.22 -5.44
CA ASP A 254 -32.42 -15.40 -5.74
C ASP A 254 -33.92 -15.09 -5.91
N SER A 255 -34.43 -14.01 -5.29
CA SER A 255 -35.78 -13.51 -5.55
C SER A 255 -35.92 -12.03 -5.17
N GLY A 256 -36.17 -11.19 -6.18
CA GLY A 256 -36.61 -9.81 -5.98
C GLY A 256 -35.53 -8.77 -6.17
N VAL A 257 -35.46 -7.85 -5.20
CA VAL A 257 -34.73 -6.58 -5.31
C VAL A 257 -33.99 -6.33 -4.01
N ASN A 258 -32.67 -6.10 -4.07
CA ASN A 258 -31.89 -5.62 -2.93
C ASN A 258 -31.66 -4.12 -3.10
N HIS A 259 -32.13 -3.30 -2.16
CA HIS A 259 -32.01 -1.83 -2.19
C HIS A 259 -30.85 -1.29 -1.35
N GLU A 260 -30.10 -2.17 -0.70
CA GLU A 260 -29.12 -1.84 0.34
C GLU A 260 -27.69 -2.11 -0.14
N CYS A 261 -27.46 -2.11 -1.46
CA CYS A 261 -26.16 -2.41 -2.03
C CYS A 261 -25.25 -1.18 -2.00
N MET A 262 -24.00 -1.38 -1.60
CA MET A 262 -22.97 -0.34 -1.59
C MET A 262 -21.62 -0.89 -2.05
N ILE A 263 -20.80 -0.02 -2.62
CA ILE A 263 -19.39 -0.27 -2.92
C ILE A 263 -18.54 0.63 -2.03
N LEU A 264 -17.44 0.08 -1.54
CA LEU A 264 -16.40 0.82 -0.83
C LEU A 264 -15.05 0.54 -1.50
N ILE A 265 -14.28 1.60 -1.67
CA ILE A 265 -12.90 1.58 -2.11
C ILE A 265 -12.05 2.06 -0.94
N GLU A 266 -11.06 1.29 -0.55
CA GLU A 266 -10.05 1.69 0.43
C GLU A 266 -8.69 1.75 -0.27
N ALA A 267 -7.97 2.84 -0.11
CA ALA A 267 -6.61 3.00 -0.61
C ALA A 267 -5.65 3.11 0.57
N VAL A 268 -4.49 2.49 0.41
CA VAL A 268 -3.41 2.48 1.40
C VAL A 268 -2.15 3.03 0.72
N ASP A 269 -1.46 3.94 1.38
CA ASP A 269 -0.19 4.51 0.91
C ASP A 269 1.02 3.68 1.37
N TYR A 270 2.21 4.15 0.99
CA TYR A 270 3.49 3.56 1.37
C TYR A 270 3.72 3.59 2.89
N ALA A 271 3.23 4.63 3.57
CA ALA A 271 3.33 4.81 5.02
C ALA A 271 2.31 3.99 5.82
N SER A 272 1.49 3.19 5.13
CA SER A 272 0.37 2.41 5.68
C SER A 272 -0.75 3.27 6.26
N ASN A 273 -0.82 4.57 5.94
CA ASN A 273 -2.03 5.32 6.18
C ASN A 273 -3.08 4.91 5.14
N SER A 274 -4.35 4.98 5.51
CA SER A 274 -5.44 4.57 4.64
C SER A 274 -6.57 5.59 4.60
N SER A 275 -7.29 5.57 3.49
CA SER A 275 -8.53 6.30 3.32
C SER A 275 -9.56 5.45 2.60
N ALA A 276 -10.83 5.78 2.81
CA ALA A 276 -11.92 5.07 2.19
C ALA A 276 -12.90 6.03 1.52
N SER A 277 -13.47 5.56 0.41
CA SER A 277 -14.47 6.24 -0.38
C SER A 277 -15.56 5.24 -0.75
N MET A 278 -16.82 5.61 -0.56
CA MET A 278 -17.95 4.69 -0.72
C MET A 278 -19.09 5.31 -1.51
N SER A 279 -20.00 4.47 -1.98
CA SER A 279 -21.28 4.90 -2.56
C SER A 279 -21.95 5.98 -1.69
N GLU A 280 -22.27 7.15 -2.25
CA GLU A 280 -22.94 8.23 -1.51
C GLU A 280 -24.31 7.80 -0.98
N HIS A 281 -25.03 7.01 -1.78
CA HIS A 281 -26.31 6.40 -1.46
C HIS A 281 -26.32 4.91 -1.85
N PRO A 282 -27.06 4.06 -1.11
CA PRO A 282 -27.30 2.69 -1.52
C PRO A 282 -27.93 2.63 -2.92
N PHE A 283 -27.46 1.71 -3.74
CA PHE A 283 -28.04 1.40 -5.04
C PHE A 283 -28.80 0.08 -4.99
N THR A 284 -29.53 -0.20 -6.06
CA THR A 284 -30.40 -1.37 -6.14
C THR A 284 -29.83 -2.44 -7.07
N ILE A 285 -29.84 -3.70 -6.63
CA ILE A 285 -29.65 -4.86 -7.48
C ILE A 285 -31.01 -5.51 -7.72
N VAL A 286 -31.31 -5.82 -8.99
CA VAL A 286 -32.54 -6.53 -9.38
C VAL A 286 -32.19 -7.91 -9.91
N GLY A 287 -32.91 -8.93 -9.44
CA GLY A 287 -32.78 -10.27 -9.97
C GLY A 287 -33.16 -10.33 -11.45
N ASN A 288 -32.59 -11.32 -12.15
CA ASN A 288 -32.90 -11.63 -13.54
C ASN A 288 -33.99 -12.71 -13.68
N THR A 289 -34.52 -13.21 -12.57
CA THR A 289 -35.62 -14.18 -12.52
C THR A 289 -36.87 -13.59 -11.88
N VAL A 290 -38.03 -14.06 -12.35
CA VAL A 290 -39.33 -13.78 -11.74
C VAL A 290 -39.93 -15.12 -11.38
N GLN A 291 -40.28 -15.31 -10.10
CA GLN A 291 -40.88 -16.54 -9.60
C GLN A 291 -42.21 -16.23 -8.92
N THR A 292 -43.16 -17.15 -9.03
CA THR A 292 -44.42 -17.12 -8.30
C THR A 292 -44.74 -18.54 -7.83
N GLU A 293 -45.13 -18.69 -6.57
CA GLU A 293 -45.59 -19.98 -6.05
C GLU A 293 -47.02 -20.26 -6.53
N ILE A 294 -47.27 -21.49 -6.99
CA ILE A 294 -48.60 -21.97 -7.38
C ILE A 294 -48.93 -23.19 -6.53
N TYR A 295 -50.05 -23.09 -5.80
CA TYR A 295 -50.56 -24.16 -4.93
C TYR A 295 -51.75 -24.89 -5.57
N SER A 296 -52.05 -26.06 -5.02
CA SER A 296 -53.13 -26.95 -5.43
C SER A 296 -54.47 -26.24 -5.57
N GLY A 297 -55.14 -26.47 -6.69
CA GLY A 297 -56.39 -25.83 -7.04
C GLY A 297 -56.31 -25.08 -8.37
N TRP A 298 -57.18 -24.07 -8.52
CA TRP A 298 -57.31 -23.28 -9.74
C TRP A 298 -56.78 -21.86 -9.51
N THR A 299 -55.78 -21.48 -10.29
CA THR A 299 -55.18 -20.14 -10.27
C THR A 299 -55.36 -19.47 -11.63
N LEU A 300 -55.82 -18.22 -11.63
CA LEU A 300 -55.77 -17.40 -12.83
C LEU A 300 -54.36 -16.82 -12.95
N TRP A 301 -53.66 -17.15 -14.03
CA TRP A 301 -52.27 -16.79 -14.28
C TRP A 301 -52.06 -16.34 -15.73
N GLY A 302 -50.96 -15.66 -16.03
CA GLY A 302 -50.58 -15.29 -17.39
C GLY A 302 -49.07 -15.16 -17.52
N ALA A 303 -48.56 -15.30 -18.74
CA ALA A 303 -47.12 -15.18 -19.00
C ALA A 303 -46.61 -13.80 -18.59
N PRO A 304 -45.59 -13.70 -17.70
CA PRO A 304 -45.02 -12.43 -17.29
C PRO A 304 -44.07 -11.82 -18.35
N ILE A 305 -43.54 -12.65 -19.24
CA ILE A 305 -42.64 -12.30 -20.35
C ILE A 305 -43.08 -13.02 -21.63
N ASP A 306 -42.58 -12.56 -22.78
CA ASP A 306 -42.87 -13.18 -24.07
C ASP A 306 -42.19 -14.57 -24.14
N PRO A 307 -42.94 -15.67 -24.31
CA PRO A 307 -42.33 -16.99 -24.34
C PRO A 307 -41.62 -17.23 -25.68
N ASP A 308 -40.42 -17.84 -25.65
CA ASP A 308 -39.64 -18.16 -26.87
C ASP A 308 -40.38 -19.14 -27.80
N VAL A 309 -41.27 -19.95 -27.24
CA VAL A 309 -42.16 -20.86 -27.95
C VAL A 309 -43.57 -20.69 -27.44
N ASP A 310 -44.56 -20.79 -28.32
CA ASP A 310 -45.97 -20.62 -27.96
C ASP A 310 -46.56 -21.83 -27.23
N SER A 311 -45.82 -22.92 -27.03
CA SER A 311 -46.35 -24.15 -26.40
C SER A 311 -46.38 -24.04 -24.86
N MET A 312 -47.58 -24.09 -24.26
CA MET A 312 -47.77 -24.11 -22.81
C MET A 312 -46.95 -25.22 -22.14
N HIS A 313 -47.03 -26.45 -22.67
CA HIS A 313 -46.37 -27.61 -22.08
C HIS A 313 -44.84 -27.53 -22.13
N VAL A 314 -44.27 -26.83 -23.12
CA VAL A 314 -42.82 -26.66 -23.21
C VAL A 314 -42.30 -25.59 -22.25
N ASN A 315 -43.10 -24.56 -21.95
CA ASN A 315 -42.67 -23.45 -21.11
C ASN A 315 -42.78 -23.72 -19.61
N ILE A 316 -43.81 -24.47 -19.18
CA ILE A 316 -44.10 -24.66 -17.74
C ILE A 316 -44.22 -26.12 -17.35
N GLY A 317 -44.11 -27.06 -18.29
CA GLY A 317 -44.40 -28.47 -18.00
C GLY A 317 -43.39 -29.15 -17.09
N ASP A 318 -42.15 -28.65 -17.07
CA ASP A 318 -41.08 -29.05 -16.17
C ASP A 318 -41.20 -28.41 -14.77
N ASP A 319 -42.05 -27.40 -14.59
CA ASP A 319 -42.30 -26.74 -13.30
C ASP A 319 -43.34 -27.47 -12.43
N PHE A 320 -43.98 -28.54 -12.93
CA PHE A 320 -45.00 -29.31 -12.22
C PHE A 320 -44.68 -30.81 -12.18
N ASP A 321 -44.61 -31.37 -10.97
CA ASP A 321 -44.37 -32.81 -10.73
C ASP A 321 -45.66 -33.67 -10.78
N GLY A 322 -46.83 -33.04 -10.96
CA GLY A 322 -48.17 -33.64 -10.81
C GLY A 322 -49.14 -33.43 -11.97
N TYR A 323 -50.43 -33.64 -11.73
CA TYR A 323 -51.47 -33.33 -12.70
C TYR A 323 -51.65 -31.82 -12.79
N TRP A 324 -51.56 -31.28 -13.99
CA TRP A 324 -51.90 -29.90 -14.26
C TRP A 324 -52.62 -29.76 -15.60
N ASP A 325 -53.41 -28.70 -15.71
CA ASP A 325 -54.23 -28.41 -16.90
C ASP A 325 -54.42 -26.91 -17.06
N THR A 326 -54.60 -26.46 -18.31
CA THR A 326 -54.75 -25.03 -18.63
C THR A 326 -55.96 -24.78 -19.53
N PHE A 327 -56.71 -23.72 -19.20
CA PHE A 327 -57.91 -23.33 -19.93
C PHE A 327 -57.93 -21.82 -20.22
N ASP A 328 -58.32 -21.46 -21.44
CA ASP A 328 -58.72 -20.09 -21.84
C ASP A 328 -60.25 -19.93 -21.68
N TYR A 329 -60.73 -18.70 -21.58
CA TYR A 329 -62.16 -18.35 -21.56
C TYR A 329 -62.56 -17.59 -22.83
N LEU A 330 -63.13 -18.31 -23.79
CA LEU A 330 -63.54 -17.79 -25.09
C LEU A 330 -65.04 -17.94 -25.29
N ASP A 331 -65.69 -16.92 -25.85
CA ASP A 331 -67.11 -16.92 -26.24
C ASP A 331 -68.09 -17.38 -25.13
N GLY A 332 -67.76 -17.11 -23.87
CA GLY A 332 -68.61 -17.44 -22.72
C GLY A 332 -68.38 -18.84 -22.15
N GLY A 333 -67.32 -19.56 -22.53
CA GLY A 333 -67.00 -20.89 -22.01
C GLY A 333 -65.50 -21.14 -21.86
N TYR A 334 -65.16 -22.18 -21.08
CA TYR A 334 -63.79 -22.64 -20.93
C TYR A 334 -63.41 -23.58 -22.06
N THR A 335 -62.25 -23.34 -22.67
CA THR A 335 -61.63 -24.22 -23.64
C THR A 335 -60.24 -24.59 -23.17
N TYR A 336 -59.81 -25.82 -23.43
CA TYR A 336 -58.42 -26.21 -23.20
C TYR A 336 -57.52 -25.33 -24.06
N ASP A 337 -56.42 -24.83 -23.48
CA ASP A 337 -55.45 -24.02 -24.23
C ASP A 337 -54.03 -24.56 -24.06
N GLY A 338 -53.46 -25.04 -25.16
CA GLY A 338 -52.08 -25.50 -25.22
C GLY A 338 -51.10 -24.39 -25.60
N PHE A 339 -51.56 -23.15 -25.80
CA PHE A 339 -50.73 -22.04 -26.24
C PHE A 339 -50.52 -20.99 -25.14
N LEU A 340 -49.26 -20.64 -24.89
CA LEU A 340 -48.86 -19.55 -24.00
C LEU A 340 -48.54 -18.30 -24.82
N THR A 341 -49.18 -17.18 -24.50
CA THR A 341 -48.97 -15.91 -25.18
C THR A 341 -48.93 -14.78 -24.16
N LEU A 342 -48.00 -13.83 -24.33
CA LEU A 342 -47.91 -12.64 -23.51
C LEU A 342 -49.22 -11.84 -23.54
N GLY A 343 -49.67 -11.39 -22.37
CA GLY A 343 -50.86 -10.54 -22.24
C GLY A 343 -52.21 -11.29 -22.21
N LYS A 344 -52.21 -12.62 -22.23
CA LYS A 344 -53.39 -13.46 -22.00
C LYS A 344 -53.43 -13.99 -20.56
N GLY A 345 -54.64 -14.28 -20.08
CA GLY A 345 -54.89 -14.92 -18.79
C GLY A 345 -55.48 -16.32 -19.00
N TYR A 346 -55.00 -17.27 -18.22
CA TYR A 346 -55.31 -18.70 -18.29
C TYR A 346 -55.71 -19.21 -16.91
N TRP A 347 -56.69 -20.10 -16.87
CA TRP A 347 -56.97 -20.88 -15.67
C TRP A 347 -56.05 -22.09 -15.65
N LEU A 348 -55.08 -22.06 -14.75
CA LEU A 348 -54.17 -23.15 -14.47
C LEU A 348 -54.72 -23.94 -13.27
N GLY A 349 -55.01 -25.21 -13.49
CA GLY A 349 -55.35 -26.16 -12.45
C GLY A 349 -54.14 -27.04 -12.16
N THR A 350 -53.80 -27.26 -10.88
CA THR A 350 -52.75 -28.21 -10.49
C THR A 350 -53.14 -28.96 -9.21
N ASP A 351 -52.62 -30.18 -9.03
CA ASP A 351 -52.79 -30.98 -7.83
C ASP A 351 -51.64 -30.86 -6.81
N GLN A 352 -50.58 -30.10 -7.12
CA GLN A 352 -49.38 -29.94 -6.27
C GLN A 352 -49.56 -28.99 -5.08
#